data_AF-A0A9W7M9Y8-F1
#
_entry.id   AF-A0A9W7M9Y8-F1
#
_cell.length_a   1.000
_cell.length_b   1.000
_cell.length_c   1.000
_cell.angle_alpha   90.00
_cell.angle_beta   90.00
_cell.angle_gamma   90.00
#
_symmetry.space_group_name_H-M   'P 1'
#
loop_
_entity.id
_entity.type
_entity.pdbx_description
1 polymer ?
#
loop_
_entity_poly.entity_id
_entity_poly.type
_entity_poly.pdbx_seq_one_letter_code
_entity_poly.pdbx_strand_id
1 'polypeptide(L)'
;MVNGVLFIAFLMVAMVSSANSSDPKEMIRTEFQATVAEIKKVMANSKTIKELQSDEKTKEAFKTCQLMFDWAIQDLERSFDKLGEVDMSKINDILLTLQVWLSGVFTSQQTCIDSYAEMNGTAAEKMKSILRKSQDLTKNGLALLNGLSSLAKHLDLSFLNRRLLSSEFPEWMSYSDRHLLQIADAAAAPPQATGAASPQAAAAAPQATEAAGAAPQATEAAGAAPAQAAGAAPGDFKPDVVVAKDGSGKYDSVGKALADIPAKNTKRFVILIKAGTYDERIDIPRGTDNIMLIGEGPTKTIITGSVSVEKTLPKPTTFFTATVSSNGMGFIAKDIAFENSIGPEGHQAVALRVSGDMAAFYNCHFNGYQDTLYAHEGRQFYRDCVITGTVDFIFGSARAVFQNCQMIVRKPLDNQDCIVIAQGKKSAETNDGFVFQNCTFSGDKDYLPVKDKNKSYLNRPWRAFATVIIMQSQIDDIIQPEGYIPMQGANGMKTGYFVEFGNRGPGSNTENRARWPSIQQIDSVEIKKYTPGPFLESETWIPSTGIPCIPDMIPGL
;
A
#
# COMPACT_ATOMS: atom_id res chain seq x y z
N MET A 1 17.32 -11.56 -18.27
CA MET A 1 16.24 -10.75 -17.66
C MET A 1 14.99 -10.63 -18.53
N VAL A 2 15.10 -10.52 -19.87
CA VAL A 2 13.92 -10.45 -20.77
C VAL A 2 13.05 -11.74 -20.77
N ASN A 3 13.59 -12.88 -20.33
CA ASN A 3 12.83 -14.15 -20.27
C ASN A 3 12.12 -14.41 -18.93
N GLY A 4 12.35 -13.60 -17.89
CA GLY A 4 11.77 -13.85 -16.57
C GLY A 4 10.32 -13.41 -16.39
N VAL A 5 9.82 -12.59 -17.31
CA VAL A 5 8.49 -11.96 -17.18
C VAL A 5 7.57 -12.31 -18.35
N LEU A 6 8.11 -12.86 -19.45
CA LEU A 6 7.36 -13.77 -20.33
C LEU A 6 6.71 -14.91 -19.49
N PHE A 7 7.30 -15.22 -18.34
CA PHE A 7 6.86 -16.21 -17.38
C PHE A 7 5.49 -15.93 -16.74
N ILE A 8 5.04 -14.68 -16.56
CA ILE A 8 3.69 -14.41 -16.00
C ILE A 8 2.60 -14.67 -17.05
N ALA A 9 2.87 -14.34 -18.32
CA ALA A 9 2.02 -14.75 -19.43
C ALA A 9 2.07 -16.27 -19.64
N PHE A 10 3.25 -16.89 -19.49
CA PHE A 10 3.43 -18.34 -19.52
C PHE A 10 2.73 -19.05 -18.36
N LEU A 11 2.71 -18.45 -17.16
CA LEU A 11 2.00 -18.89 -15.96
C LEU A 11 0.49 -18.94 -16.18
N MET A 12 -0.07 -17.92 -16.83
CA MET A 12 -1.50 -17.90 -17.18
C MET A 12 -1.82 -18.91 -18.27
N VAL A 13 -0.94 -19.05 -19.28
CA VAL A 13 -1.07 -20.10 -20.31
C VAL A 13 -0.91 -21.50 -19.70
N ALA A 14 -0.03 -21.67 -18.70
CA ALA A 14 0.19 -22.89 -17.94
C ALA A 14 -1.01 -23.22 -17.04
N MET A 15 -1.62 -22.23 -16.38
CA MET A 15 -2.88 -22.39 -15.64
C MET A 15 -4.04 -22.80 -16.54
N VAL A 16 -4.05 -22.37 -17.81
CA VAL A 16 -5.07 -22.74 -18.80
C VAL A 16 -4.77 -24.11 -19.43
N SER A 17 -3.51 -24.47 -19.64
CA SER A 17 -3.09 -25.75 -20.23
C SER A 17 -3.00 -26.90 -19.23
N SER A 18 -2.96 -26.62 -17.92
CA SER A 18 -2.95 -27.60 -16.84
C SER A 18 -4.30 -28.24 -16.52
N ALA A 19 -5.35 -27.95 -17.30
CA ALA A 19 -6.68 -28.53 -17.13
C ALA A 19 -6.72 -30.08 -17.18
N ASN A 20 -5.60 -30.73 -17.50
CA ASN A 20 -5.46 -32.19 -17.63
C ASN A 20 -4.30 -32.82 -16.82
N SER A 21 -3.67 -32.11 -15.87
CA SER A 21 -2.59 -32.69 -15.02
C SER A 21 -3.07 -32.97 -13.59
N SER A 22 -2.45 -33.95 -12.91
CA SER A 22 -2.84 -34.39 -11.56
C SER A 22 -2.46 -33.42 -10.43
N ASP A 23 -1.55 -32.45 -10.67
CA ASP A 23 -1.25 -31.35 -9.73
C ASP A 23 -0.67 -30.10 -10.45
N PRO A 24 -1.54 -29.23 -11.01
CA PRO A 24 -1.15 -28.00 -11.69
C PRO A 24 -0.26 -27.05 -10.87
N LYS A 25 -0.41 -27.06 -9.53
CA LYS A 25 0.27 -26.12 -8.63
C LYS A 25 1.77 -26.43 -8.55
N GLU A 26 2.12 -27.70 -8.40
CA GLU A 26 3.53 -28.10 -8.30
C GLU A 26 4.27 -27.95 -9.63
N MET A 27 3.59 -28.14 -10.76
CA MET A 27 4.18 -27.89 -12.07
C MET A 27 4.55 -26.41 -12.24
N ILE A 28 3.60 -25.53 -11.96
CA ILE A 28 3.80 -24.08 -12.01
C ILE A 28 4.93 -23.64 -11.07
N ARG A 29 4.95 -24.15 -9.82
CA ARG A 29 6.00 -23.85 -8.86
C ARG A 29 7.37 -24.32 -9.35
N THR A 30 7.46 -25.53 -9.91
CA THR A 30 8.70 -26.10 -10.43
C THR A 30 9.26 -25.29 -11.59
N GLU A 31 8.41 -24.94 -12.56
CA GLU A 31 8.80 -24.08 -13.68
C GLU A 31 9.25 -22.69 -13.22
N PHE A 32 8.58 -22.14 -12.20
CA PHE A 32 8.95 -20.85 -11.63
C PHE A 32 10.33 -20.91 -10.97
N GLN A 33 10.58 -21.93 -10.16
CA GLN A 33 11.87 -22.14 -9.50
C GLN A 33 13.00 -22.35 -10.52
N ALA A 34 12.77 -23.12 -11.58
CA ALA A 34 13.73 -23.30 -12.67
C ALA A 34 14.06 -21.95 -13.35
N THR A 35 13.04 -21.13 -13.57
CA THR A 35 13.19 -19.79 -14.17
C THR A 35 13.98 -18.84 -13.26
N VAL A 36 13.67 -18.82 -11.97
CA VAL A 36 14.41 -18.03 -10.97
C VAL A 36 15.88 -18.45 -10.93
N ALA A 37 16.17 -19.75 -10.93
CA ALA A 37 17.53 -20.28 -10.92
C ALA A 37 18.33 -19.83 -12.15
N GLU A 38 17.72 -19.89 -13.34
CA GLU A 38 18.38 -19.44 -14.58
C GLU A 38 18.60 -17.92 -14.58
N ILE A 39 17.67 -17.12 -14.04
CA ILE A 39 17.85 -15.67 -13.90
C ILE A 39 19.02 -15.37 -12.96
N LYS A 40 19.10 -16.03 -11.80
CA LYS A 40 20.20 -15.86 -10.84
C LYS A 40 21.56 -16.20 -11.49
N LYS A 41 21.61 -17.27 -12.29
CA LYS A 41 22.80 -17.67 -13.04
C LYS A 41 23.20 -16.65 -14.10
N VAL A 42 22.25 -16.10 -14.85
CA VAL A 42 22.50 -15.03 -15.83
C VAL A 42 22.97 -13.75 -15.13
N MET A 43 22.42 -13.43 -13.97
CA MET A 43 22.83 -12.26 -13.19
C MET A 43 24.30 -12.37 -12.74
N ALA A 44 24.71 -13.53 -12.23
CA ALA A 44 26.09 -13.77 -11.79
C ALA A 44 27.12 -13.64 -12.93
N ASN A 45 26.74 -14.00 -14.16
CA ASN A 45 27.65 -14.03 -15.31
C ASN A 45 27.57 -12.79 -16.21
N SER A 46 26.65 -11.87 -15.95
CA SER A 46 26.41 -10.71 -16.81
C SER A 46 27.56 -9.70 -16.77
N LYS A 47 28.06 -9.34 -17.96
CA LYS A 47 29.07 -8.28 -18.12
C LYS A 47 28.57 -6.92 -17.61
N THR A 48 27.32 -6.57 -17.92
CA THR A 48 26.70 -5.31 -17.44
C THR A 48 26.65 -5.24 -15.92
N ILE A 49 26.41 -6.37 -15.23
CA ILE A 49 26.39 -6.42 -13.76
C ILE A 49 27.79 -6.28 -13.20
N LYS A 50 28.78 -6.96 -13.79
CA LYS A 50 30.19 -6.80 -13.40
C LYS A 50 30.66 -5.35 -13.58
N GLU A 51 30.24 -4.68 -14.65
CA GLU A 51 30.51 -3.26 -14.88
C GLU A 51 29.87 -2.37 -13.80
N LEU A 52 28.63 -2.64 -13.39
CA LEU A 52 27.92 -1.91 -12.31
C LEU A 52 28.54 -2.12 -10.92
N GLN A 53 29.33 -3.16 -10.72
CA GLN A 53 30.01 -3.42 -9.44
C GLN A 53 31.36 -2.73 -9.32
N SER A 54 31.84 -2.07 -10.38
CA SER A 54 33.18 -1.47 -10.41
C SER A 54 33.29 -0.11 -9.73
N ASP A 55 32.24 0.72 -9.78
CA ASP A 55 32.14 2.00 -9.09
C ASP A 55 31.35 1.87 -7.78
N GLU A 56 31.74 2.60 -6.72
CA GLU A 56 31.11 2.50 -5.39
C GLU A 56 29.64 2.89 -5.41
N LYS A 57 29.26 3.93 -6.16
CA LYS A 57 27.86 4.39 -6.22
C LYS A 57 27.02 3.36 -6.96
N THR A 58 27.48 2.89 -8.13
CA THR A 58 26.73 1.87 -8.89
C THR A 58 26.65 0.54 -8.15
N LYS A 59 27.65 0.20 -7.35
CA LYS A 59 27.65 -0.98 -6.48
C LYS A 59 26.56 -0.89 -5.41
N GLU A 60 26.40 0.26 -4.77
CA GLU A 60 25.36 0.45 -3.73
C GLU A 60 23.94 0.41 -4.33
N ALA A 61 23.75 1.03 -5.49
CA ALA A 61 22.49 0.89 -6.23
C ALA A 61 22.21 -0.56 -6.65
N PHE A 62 23.25 -1.29 -7.08
CA PHE A 62 23.12 -2.70 -7.43
C PHE A 62 22.71 -3.57 -6.24
N LYS A 63 23.27 -3.34 -5.04
CA LYS A 63 22.81 -4.05 -3.82
C LYS A 63 21.32 -3.82 -3.56
N THR A 64 20.86 -2.57 -3.68
CA THR A 64 19.44 -2.24 -3.54
C THR A 64 18.60 -3.09 -4.52
N CYS A 65 19.01 -3.13 -5.79
CA CYS A 65 18.34 -3.92 -6.82
C CYS A 65 18.32 -5.42 -6.58
N GLN A 66 19.42 -5.99 -6.08
CA GLN A 66 19.47 -7.42 -5.74
C GLN A 66 18.47 -7.74 -4.63
N LEU A 67 18.43 -6.90 -3.59
CA LEU A 67 17.47 -7.05 -2.50
C LEU A 67 16.02 -7.00 -2.99
N MET A 68 15.69 -6.00 -3.83
CA MET A 68 14.36 -5.87 -4.44
C MET A 68 13.98 -7.09 -5.28
N PHE A 69 14.94 -7.67 -6.01
CA PHE A 69 14.71 -8.87 -6.81
C PHE A 69 14.45 -10.11 -5.93
N ASP A 70 15.22 -10.30 -4.86
CA ASP A 70 15.01 -11.41 -3.93
C ASP A 70 13.67 -11.29 -3.19
N TRP A 71 13.23 -10.07 -2.87
CA TRP A 71 11.91 -9.84 -2.26
C TRP A 71 10.76 -10.16 -3.21
N ALA A 72 10.88 -9.75 -4.48
CA ALA A 72 9.89 -10.07 -5.50
C ALA A 72 9.74 -11.59 -5.71
N ILE A 73 10.84 -12.35 -5.63
CA ILE A 73 10.79 -13.82 -5.66
C ILE A 73 10.04 -14.35 -4.45
N GLN A 74 10.35 -13.88 -3.25
CA GLN A 74 9.70 -14.34 -2.02
C GLN A 74 8.19 -14.04 -2.02
N ASP A 75 7.75 -12.88 -2.52
CA ASP A 75 6.33 -12.57 -2.68
C ASP A 75 5.64 -13.55 -3.61
N LEU A 76 6.28 -13.85 -4.74
CA LEU A 76 5.72 -14.74 -5.74
C LEU A 76 5.65 -16.19 -5.21
N GLU A 77 6.66 -16.66 -4.49
CA GLU A 77 6.62 -17.96 -3.79
C GLU A 77 5.48 -18.04 -2.77
N ARG A 78 5.32 -17.02 -1.92
CA ARG A 78 4.19 -16.93 -0.98
C ARG A 78 2.84 -16.95 -1.70
N SER A 79 2.79 -16.38 -2.90
CA SER A 79 1.57 -16.38 -3.69
C SER A 79 1.14 -17.76 -4.15
N PHE A 80 2.08 -18.60 -4.55
CA PHE A 80 1.79 -19.99 -4.83
C PHE A 80 1.38 -20.76 -3.58
N ASP A 81 1.97 -20.47 -2.42
CA ASP A 81 1.58 -21.13 -1.17
C ASP A 81 0.11 -20.85 -0.82
N LYS A 82 -0.35 -19.60 -1.00
CA LYS A 82 -1.76 -19.22 -0.81
C LYS A 82 -2.71 -19.72 -1.90
N LEU A 83 -2.23 -20.03 -3.10
CA LEU A 83 -3.00 -20.65 -4.18
C LEU A 83 -3.22 -22.17 -3.98
N GLY A 84 -2.99 -22.73 -2.78
CA GLY A 84 -3.45 -24.09 -2.41
C GLY A 84 -4.97 -24.21 -2.39
N GLU A 85 -5.49 -25.42 -2.10
CA GLU A 85 -6.92 -25.81 -2.11
C GLU A 85 -7.84 -24.64 -2.49
N VAL A 86 -8.01 -24.42 -3.80
CA VAL A 86 -8.74 -23.26 -4.32
C VAL A 86 -10.19 -23.38 -3.91
N ASP A 87 -10.47 -22.87 -2.72
CA ASP A 87 -11.81 -22.67 -2.22
C ASP A 87 -12.35 -21.44 -2.96
N MET A 88 -13.24 -21.70 -3.92
CA MET A 88 -13.86 -20.65 -4.74
C MET A 88 -14.59 -19.61 -3.88
N SER A 89 -14.95 -19.93 -2.63
CA SER A 89 -15.52 -18.95 -1.68
C SER A 89 -14.52 -17.87 -1.25
N LYS A 90 -13.21 -18.10 -1.40
CA LYS A 90 -12.12 -17.17 -1.04
C LYS A 90 -11.43 -16.55 -2.26
N ILE A 91 -12.00 -16.71 -3.45
CA ILE A 91 -11.36 -16.25 -4.70
C ILE A 91 -11.11 -14.74 -4.69
N ASN A 92 -12.01 -13.96 -4.08
CA ASN A 92 -11.86 -12.51 -3.94
C ASN A 92 -10.65 -12.15 -3.07
N ASP A 93 -10.48 -12.84 -1.93
CA ASP A 93 -9.34 -12.62 -1.03
C ASP A 93 -8.01 -13.00 -1.70
N ILE A 94 -8.02 -14.07 -2.50
CA ILE A 94 -6.86 -14.50 -3.29
C ILE A 94 -6.51 -13.43 -4.33
N LEU A 95 -7.48 -12.94 -5.09
CA LEU A 95 -7.26 -11.91 -6.12
C LEU A 95 -6.74 -10.60 -5.49
N LEU A 96 -7.32 -10.16 -4.39
CA LEU A 96 -6.87 -8.98 -3.65
C LEU A 96 -5.43 -9.16 -3.14
N THR A 97 -5.13 -10.33 -2.57
CA THR A 97 -3.77 -10.63 -2.10
C THR A 97 -2.76 -10.61 -3.27
N LEU A 98 -3.10 -11.21 -4.41
CA LEU A 98 -2.25 -11.20 -5.61
C LEU A 98 -2.01 -9.78 -6.13
N GLN A 99 -3.05 -8.93 -6.13
CA GLN A 99 -2.92 -7.51 -6.51
C GLN A 99 -1.93 -6.77 -5.61
N VAL A 100 -2.02 -6.97 -4.28
CA VAL A 100 -1.12 -6.35 -3.31
C VAL A 100 0.32 -6.78 -3.55
N TRP A 101 0.57 -8.08 -3.72
CA TRP A 101 1.92 -8.59 -3.97
C TRP A 101 2.50 -8.14 -5.30
N LEU A 102 1.74 -8.16 -6.39
CA LEU A 102 2.22 -7.65 -7.67
C LEU A 102 2.47 -6.14 -7.65
N SER A 103 1.70 -5.38 -6.88
CA SER A 103 1.97 -3.95 -6.65
C SER A 103 3.26 -3.75 -5.85
N GLY A 104 3.56 -4.61 -4.87
CA GLY A 104 4.85 -4.67 -4.19
C GLY A 104 6.01 -4.98 -5.14
N VAL A 105 5.88 -6.03 -5.97
CA VAL A 105 6.88 -6.37 -7.01
C VAL A 105 7.16 -5.17 -7.92
N PHE A 106 6.10 -4.47 -8.35
CA PHE A 106 6.21 -3.28 -9.19
C PHE A 106 6.95 -2.13 -8.49
N THR A 107 6.68 -1.91 -7.20
CA THR A 107 7.34 -0.91 -6.35
C THR A 107 8.81 -1.26 -6.10
N SER A 108 9.11 -2.53 -5.85
CA SER A 108 10.47 -3.06 -5.73
C SER A 108 11.28 -2.85 -7.01
N GLN A 109 10.71 -3.14 -8.19
CA GLN A 109 11.33 -2.82 -9.48
C GLN A 109 11.59 -1.31 -9.64
N GLN A 110 10.65 -0.47 -9.21
CA GLN A 110 10.81 0.98 -9.28
C GLN A 110 11.91 1.49 -8.36
N THR A 111 12.00 0.98 -7.14
CA THR A 111 13.04 1.32 -6.14
C THR A 111 14.43 1.00 -6.68
N CYS A 112 14.56 -0.14 -7.37
CA CYS A 112 15.77 -0.49 -8.08
C CYS A 112 16.12 0.51 -9.21
N ILE A 113 15.15 0.93 -10.03
CA ILE A 113 15.37 1.96 -11.06
C ILE A 113 15.82 3.29 -10.42
N ASP A 114 15.20 3.67 -9.31
CA ASP A 114 15.43 4.93 -8.60
C ASP A 114 16.84 5.01 -8.01
N SER A 115 17.36 3.87 -7.58
CA SER A 115 18.74 3.76 -7.11
C SER A 115 19.77 4.18 -8.18
N TYR A 116 19.42 4.12 -9.47
CA TYR A 116 20.27 4.57 -10.57
C TYR A 116 19.90 5.97 -11.12
N ALA A 117 18.88 6.66 -10.58
CA ALA A 117 18.30 7.84 -11.21
C ALA A 117 19.32 8.95 -11.51
N GLU A 118 20.26 9.19 -10.59
CA GLU A 118 21.31 10.22 -10.69
C GLU A 118 22.61 9.72 -11.33
N MET A 119 22.64 8.48 -11.83
CA MET A 119 23.83 7.87 -12.40
C MET A 119 23.86 8.00 -13.91
N ASN A 120 24.94 8.59 -14.42
CA ASN A 120 25.20 8.75 -15.86
C ASN A 120 26.16 7.63 -16.32
N GLY A 121 25.62 6.58 -16.93
CA GLY A 121 26.42 5.47 -17.43
C GLY A 121 25.64 4.52 -18.33
N THR A 122 26.31 3.97 -19.35
CA THR A 122 25.68 3.06 -20.31
C THR A 122 25.13 1.78 -19.65
N ALA A 123 25.84 1.27 -18.62
CA ALA A 123 25.38 0.12 -17.84
C ALA A 123 24.14 0.44 -16.98
N ALA A 124 24.11 1.62 -16.34
CA ALA A 124 22.97 2.09 -15.57
C ALA A 124 21.72 2.29 -16.45
N GLU A 125 21.87 2.92 -17.62
CA GLU A 125 20.77 3.10 -18.56
C GLU A 125 20.25 1.77 -19.14
N LYS A 126 21.15 0.82 -19.45
CA LYS A 126 20.75 -0.54 -19.85
C LYS A 126 19.94 -1.22 -18.74
N MET A 127 20.37 -1.09 -17.48
CA MET A 127 19.65 -1.67 -16.35
C MET A 127 18.26 -1.04 -16.18
N LYS A 128 18.16 0.30 -16.19
CA LYS A 128 16.88 1.01 -16.16
C LYS A 128 15.95 0.56 -17.28
N SER A 129 16.46 0.42 -18.50
CA SER A 129 15.69 -0.04 -19.67
C SER A 129 15.13 -1.46 -19.48
N ILE A 130 15.95 -2.39 -18.95
CA ILE A 130 15.52 -3.76 -18.68
C ILE A 130 14.41 -3.78 -17.62
N LEU A 131 14.57 -3.02 -16.54
CA LEU A 131 13.59 -2.96 -15.46
C LEU A 131 12.28 -2.32 -15.90
N ARG A 132 12.31 -1.29 -16.76
CA ARG A 132 11.09 -0.71 -17.34
C ARG A 132 10.29 -1.72 -18.16
N LYS A 133 10.96 -2.55 -18.95
CA LYS A 133 10.29 -3.66 -19.68
C LYS A 133 9.69 -4.69 -18.73
N SER A 134 10.38 -4.97 -17.61
CA SER A 134 9.85 -5.84 -16.54
C SER A 134 8.58 -5.25 -15.92
N GLN A 135 8.60 -3.94 -15.65
CA GLN A 135 7.47 -3.19 -15.13
C GLN A 135 6.26 -3.23 -16.05
N ASP A 136 6.44 -3.07 -17.37
CA ASP A 136 5.34 -3.11 -18.33
C ASP A 136 4.59 -4.45 -18.31
N LEU A 137 5.32 -5.55 -18.10
CA LEU A 137 4.71 -6.87 -17.99
C LEU A 137 4.02 -7.09 -16.65
N THR A 138 4.58 -6.59 -15.54
CA THR A 138 3.89 -6.59 -14.24
C THR A 138 2.59 -5.79 -14.29
N LYS A 139 2.57 -4.65 -14.98
CA LYS A 139 1.34 -3.85 -15.21
C LYS A 139 0.28 -4.62 -15.98
N ASN A 140 0.66 -5.35 -17.03
CA ASN A 140 -0.29 -6.19 -17.77
C ASN A 140 -0.92 -7.26 -16.86
N GLY A 141 -0.13 -7.88 -15.98
CA GLY A 141 -0.63 -8.82 -14.98
C GLY A 141 -1.62 -8.16 -13.99
N LEU A 142 -1.28 -6.98 -13.48
CA LEU A 142 -2.17 -6.20 -12.61
C LEU A 142 -3.47 -5.80 -13.31
N ALA A 143 -3.41 -5.35 -14.56
CA ALA A 143 -4.59 -5.00 -15.34
C ALA A 143 -5.56 -6.18 -15.49
N LEU A 144 -5.03 -7.38 -15.75
CA LEU A 144 -5.87 -8.59 -15.80
C LEU A 144 -6.50 -8.90 -14.45
N LEU A 145 -5.73 -8.86 -13.35
CA LEU A 145 -6.25 -9.13 -12.02
C LEU A 145 -7.32 -8.11 -11.60
N ASN A 146 -7.14 -6.83 -11.94
CA ASN A 146 -8.15 -5.80 -11.72
C ASN A 146 -9.44 -6.10 -12.49
N GLY A 147 -9.33 -6.55 -13.75
CA GLY A 147 -10.47 -7.01 -14.53
C GLY A 147 -11.19 -8.21 -13.91
N LEU A 148 -10.44 -9.22 -13.47
CA LEU A 148 -10.99 -10.42 -12.80
C LEU A 148 -11.64 -10.09 -11.46
N SER A 149 -11.00 -9.24 -10.64
CA SER A 149 -11.55 -8.78 -9.35
C SER A 149 -12.85 -8.00 -9.55
N SER A 150 -12.92 -7.15 -10.58
CA SER A 150 -14.15 -6.46 -10.96
C SER A 150 -15.26 -7.44 -11.35
N LEU A 151 -14.97 -8.42 -12.21
CA LEU A 151 -15.92 -9.45 -12.62
C LEU A 151 -16.40 -10.30 -11.44
N ALA A 152 -15.51 -10.71 -10.54
CA ALA A 152 -15.84 -11.52 -9.38
C ALA A 152 -16.68 -10.78 -8.33
N LYS A 153 -16.63 -9.45 -8.28
CA LYS A 153 -17.56 -8.65 -7.45
C LYS A 153 -18.97 -8.61 -8.04
N HIS A 154 -19.10 -8.70 -9.37
CA HIS A 154 -20.40 -8.66 -10.05
C HIS A 154 -21.06 -10.03 -10.19
N LEU A 155 -20.26 -11.09 -10.26
CA LEU A 155 -20.71 -12.48 -10.28
C LEU A 155 -20.61 -13.01 -8.85
N ASP A 156 -21.71 -13.15 -8.14
CA ASP A 156 -21.73 -13.82 -6.82
C ASP A 156 -21.36 -15.30 -7.00
N LEU A 157 -20.07 -15.63 -7.09
CA LEU A 157 -19.54 -16.97 -7.43
C LEU A 157 -19.77 -18.02 -6.33
N SER A 158 -20.51 -17.67 -5.27
CA SER A 158 -21.04 -18.59 -4.25
C SER A 158 -21.75 -19.81 -4.83
N PHE A 159 -22.28 -19.73 -6.06
CA PHE A 159 -22.96 -20.84 -6.73
C PHE A 159 -22.01 -21.96 -7.24
N LEU A 160 -20.71 -21.71 -7.39
CA LEU A 160 -19.75 -22.69 -7.94
C LEU A 160 -19.40 -23.83 -6.96
N ASN A 161 -19.81 -23.74 -5.69
CA ASN A 161 -19.67 -24.82 -4.71
C ASN A 161 -20.80 -25.87 -4.78
N ARG A 162 -21.73 -25.78 -5.74
CA ARG A 162 -22.60 -26.92 -6.04
C ARG A 162 -21.83 -27.94 -6.85
N ARG A 163 -21.26 -28.91 -6.13
CA ARG A 163 -20.87 -30.22 -6.68
C ARG A 163 -22.05 -30.74 -7.51
N LEU A 164 -21.91 -30.78 -8.84
CA LEU A 164 -22.88 -31.39 -9.74
C LEU A 164 -22.93 -32.89 -9.42
N LEU A 165 -23.83 -33.26 -8.51
CA LEU A 165 -24.11 -34.64 -8.15
C LEU A 165 -25.52 -35.00 -8.61
N SER A 166 -25.54 -36.08 -9.39
CA SER A 166 -26.67 -36.93 -9.75
C SER A 166 -27.61 -36.45 -10.86
N SER A 167 -27.87 -37.39 -11.75
CA SER A 167 -28.68 -37.36 -12.97
C SER A 167 -30.19 -37.38 -12.71
N GLU A 168 -30.68 -36.53 -11.81
CA GLU A 168 -32.11 -36.43 -11.53
C GLU A 168 -32.59 -34.98 -11.46
N PHE A 169 -33.69 -34.70 -12.20
CA PHE A 169 -34.28 -33.37 -12.26
C PHE A 169 -34.97 -33.02 -10.93
N PRO A 170 -34.86 -31.76 -10.44
CA PRO A 170 -35.46 -31.33 -9.17
C PRO A 170 -36.98 -31.53 -9.12
N GLU A 171 -37.54 -31.92 -7.97
CA GLU A 171 -38.98 -32.21 -7.78
C GLU A 171 -39.92 -31.05 -8.13
N TRP A 172 -39.48 -29.80 -7.98
CA TRP A 172 -40.27 -28.62 -8.34
C TRP A 172 -40.40 -28.40 -9.85
N MET A 173 -39.54 -29.04 -10.65
CA MET A 173 -39.60 -28.98 -12.11
C MET A 173 -40.69 -29.95 -12.59
N SER A 174 -41.70 -29.41 -13.24
CA SER A 174 -42.85 -30.19 -13.70
C SER A 174 -42.41 -31.25 -14.71
N TYR A 175 -43.18 -32.35 -14.80
CA TYR A 175 -42.94 -33.39 -15.80
C TYR A 175 -42.88 -32.82 -17.24
N SER A 176 -43.69 -31.80 -17.52
CA SER A 176 -43.74 -31.11 -18.81
C SER A 176 -42.44 -30.37 -19.14
N ASP A 177 -41.83 -29.69 -18.17
CA ASP A 177 -40.58 -28.95 -18.36
C ASP A 177 -39.37 -29.89 -18.52
N ARG A 178 -39.38 -31.00 -17.77
CA ARG A 178 -38.39 -32.09 -17.92
C ARG A 178 -38.47 -32.70 -19.32
N HIS A 179 -39.69 -32.92 -19.80
CA HIS A 179 -39.94 -33.48 -21.12
C HIS A 179 -39.48 -32.51 -22.23
N LEU A 180 -39.73 -31.21 -22.10
CA LEU A 180 -39.29 -30.19 -23.07
C LEU A 180 -37.76 -30.11 -23.22
N LEU A 181 -37.02 -30.22 -22.13
CA LEU A 181 -35.56 -30.21 -22.15
C LEU A 181 -34.98 -31.50 -22.76
N GLN A 182 -35.62 -32.64 -22.52
CA GLN A 182 -35.26 -33.91 -23.16
C GLN A 182 -35.64 -33.96 -24.64
N ILE A 183 -36.74 -33.29 -25.03
CA ILE A 183 -37.17 -33.16 -26.43
C ILE A 183 -36.24 -32.22 -27.21
N ALA A 184 -35.68 -31.18 -26.58
CA ALA A 184 -34.72 -30.28 -27.22
C ALA A 184 -33.43 -31.01 -27.68
N ASP A 185 -32.98 -32.01 -26.93
CA ASP A 185 -31.85 -32.89 -27.33
C ASP A 185 -32.24 -33.88 -28.43
N ALA A 186 -33.52 -34.26 -28.56
CA ALA A 186 -34.01 -35.21 -29.56
C ALA A 186 -34.45 -34.57 -30.89
N ALA A 187 -34.68 -33.25 -30.93
CA ALA A 187 -35.19 -32.53 -32.09
C ALA A 187 -34.12 -32.08 -33.13
N ALA A 188 -32.86 -32.51 -32.98
CA ALA A 188 -31.77 -32.25 -33.93
C ALA A 188 -31.76 -33.17 -35.17
N ALA A 189 -32.88 -33.82 -35.54
CA ALA A 189 -33.04 -34.58 -36.80
C ALA A 189 -34.48 -34.45 -37.39
N PRO A 190 -34.67 -34.39 -38.73
CA PRO A 190 -35.93 -33.91 -39.37
C PRO A 190 -36.80 -35.05 -39.98
N PRO A 191 -37.93 -34.78 -40.71
CA PRO A 191 -39.22 -34.19 -40.29
C PRO A 191 -40.46 -35.02 -40.76
N GLN A 192 -41.70 -34.67 -40.37
CA GLN A 192 -42.91 -34.64 -41.26
C GLN A 192 -44.17 -34.01 -40.61
N ALA A 193 -45.03 -33.46 -41.48
CA ALA A 193 -46.08 -32.44 -41.28
C ALA A 193 -47.39 -32.92 -40.58
N THR A 194 -48.27 -32.07 -40.01
CA THR A 194 -49.26 -31.22 -40.73
C THR A 194 -50.14 -30.41 -39.77
N GLY A 195 -50.48 -29.16 -40.15
CA GLY A 195 -51.73 -28.38 -39.92
C GLY A 195 -52.16 -28.00 -38.48
N ALA A 196 -52.82 -26.89 -38.18
CA ALA A 196 -53.24 -25.69 -38.92
C ALA A 196 -53.73 -24.62 -37.91
N ALA A 197 -53.75 -23.36 -38.35
CA ALA A 197 -54.65 -22.25 -37.96
C ALA A 197 -54.39 -21.40 -36.67
N SER A 198 -54.05 -20.13 -36.93
CA SER A 198 -54.12 -18.91 -36.10
C SER A 198 -55.58 -18.39 -35.91
N PRO A 199 -55.91 -17.13 -35.48
CA PRO A 199 -55.11 -15.99 -34.94
C PRO A 199 -55.80 -15.13 -33.82
N GLN A 200 -55.16 -13.96 -33.54
CA GLN A 200 -55.70 -12.66 -33.05
C GLN A 200 -55.82 -12.43 -31.53
N ALA A 201 -55.66 -11.22 -30.96
CA ALA A 201 -55.02 -9.93 -31.32
C ALA A 201 -55.25 -8.93 -30.13
N ALA A 202 -54.43 -7.87 -30.08
CA ALA A 202 -54.71 -6.53 -29.50
C ALA A 202 -54.80 -6.39 -27.96
N ALA A 203 -54.57 -5.24 -27.31
CA ALA A 203 -53.84 -3.98 -27.56
C ALA A 203 -54.03 -3.09 -26.30
N ALA A 204 -53.19 -2.05 -26.19
CA ALA A 204 -53.44 -0.75 -25.53
C ALA A 204 -53.08 -0.55 -24.03
N ALA A 205 -52.14 0.39 -23.83
CA ALA A 205 -51.97 1.28 -22.67
C ALA A 205 -52.95 2.50 -22.80
N PRO A 206 -53.04 3.53 -21.89
CA PRO A 206 -51.91 4.43 -21.52
C PRO A 206 -51.95 5.18 -20.14
N GLN A 207 -50.81 5.85 -19.81
CA GLN A 207 -50.61 7.18 -19.15
C GLN A 207 -51.12 7.45 -17.70
N ALA A 208 -50.61 8.38 -16.86
CA ALA A 208 -49.45 9.28 -16.73
C ALA A 208 -49.54 10.04 -15.37
N THR A 209 -48.60 10.98 -15.08
CA THR A 209 -48.51 12.08 -14.06
C THR A 209 -47.62 11.79 -12.82
N GLU A 210 -46.45 12.46 -12.63
CA GLU A 210 -46.13 13.83 -12.11
C GLU A 210 -46.44 14.00 -10.59
N ALA A 211 -45.67 14.64 -9.69
CA ALA A 211 -44.47 15.49 -9.73
C ALA A 211 -43.80 15.65 -8.32
N ALA A 212 -42.52 16.03 -8.33
CA ALA A 212 -41.73 16.97 -7.49
C ALA A 212 -41.84 17.08 -5.94
N GLY A 213 -40.67 17.13 -5.28
CA GLY A 213 -40.27 18.31 -4.48
C GLY A 213 -39.70 18.09 -3.06
N ALA A 214 -38.45 18.56 -2.86
CA ALA A 214 -37.94 19.37 -1.73
C ALA A 214 -36.65 18.85 -1.02
N ALA A 215 -35.68 19.77 -0.92
CA ALA A 215 -34.39 19.66 -0.22
C ALA A 215 -34.44 20.21 1.22
N PRO A 216 -33.36 20.07 2.02
CA PRO A 216 -33.05 21.07 3.05
C PRO A 216 -31.59 21.56 3.06
N GLN A 217 -31.44 22.72 3.71
CA GLN A 217 -30.29 23.63 3.80
C GLN A 217 -29.27 23.25 4.88
N ALA A 218 -28.06 23.81 4.73
CA ALA A 218 -26.90 23.73 5.62
C ALA A 218 -26.88 24.82 6.72
N THR A 219 -26.16 24.57 7.82
CA THR A 219 -25.66 25.59 8.77
C THR A 219 -24.25 25.22 9.26
N GLU A 220 -23.38 26.22 9.33
CA GLU A 220 -22.00 26.20 9.85
C GLU A 220 -21.96 26.46 11.36
N ALA A 221 -20.99 25.86 12.06
CA ALA A 221 -20.49 26.36 13.34
C ALA A 221 -19.03 25.93 13.59
N ALA A 222 -18.17 26.92 13.83
CA ALA A 222 -16.79 26.78 14.28
C ALA A 222 -16.71 26.37 15.76
N GLY A 223 -15.74 25.51 16.12
CA GLY A 223 -15.50 25.11 17.51
C GLY A 223 -14.10 24.55 17.71
N ALA A 224 -13.41 25.07 18.72
CA ALA A 224 -12.05 24.75 19.13
C ALA A 224 -11.82 23.27 19.49
N ALA A 225 -10.60 22.79 19.23
CA ALA A 225 -10.12 21.46 19.61
C ALA A 225 -10.20 21.20 21.12
N PRO A 226 -10.73 20.06 21.57
CA PRO A 226 -10.55 19.62 22.95
C PRO A 226 -9.27 18.80 23.07
N ALA A 227 -8.43 19.21 24.01
CA ALA A 227 -7.31 18.44 24.52
C ALA A 227 -7.82 17.27 25.41
N GLN A 228 -7.14 16.14 25.26
CA GLN A 228 -6.98 15.01 26.20
C GLN A 228 -8.19 14.10 26.51
N ALA A 229 -8.01 12.82 26.15
CA ALA A 229 -8.21 11.73 27.10
C ALA A 229 -6.87 10.98 27.25
N ALA A 230 -6.45 10.83 28.50
CA ALA A 230 -5.24 10.15 28.92
C ALA A 230 -5.20 8.70 28.40
N GLY A 231 -3.97 8.24 28.12
CA GLY A 231 -3.69 6.95 27.52
C GLY A 231 -4.37 5.79 28.24
N ALA A 232 -5.03 4.94 27.45
CA ALA A 232 -5.28 3.57 27.86
C ALA A 232 -3.92 2.93 28.18
N ALA A 233 -3.82 2.26 29.33
CA ALA A 233 -2.68 1.42 29.67
C ALA A 233 -2.33 0.47 28.50
N PRO A 234 -1.07 -0.01 28.39
CA PRO A 234 -0.76 -1.09 27.45
C PRO A 234 -1.78 -2.20 27.69
N GLY A 235 -2.56 -2.55 26.66
CA GLY A 235 -3.47 -3.68 26.74
C GLY A 235 -2.70 -4.93 27.20
N ASP A 236 -3.38 -5.87 27.85
CA ASP A 236 -2.85 -7.10 28.47
C ASP A 236 -2.12 -8.03 27.47
N PHE A 237 -1.07 -7.55 26.81
CA PHE A 237 -0.17 -8.34 26.00
C PHE A 237 0.95 -8.82 26.90
N LYS A 238 0.97 -10.14 27.17
CA LYS A 238 2.12 -10.77 27.80
C LYS A 238 3.32 -10.66 26.83
N PRO A 239 4.41 -9.96 27.18
CA PRO A 239 5.56 -9.86 26.29
C PRO A 239 6.28 -11.22 26.18
N ASP A 240 6.72 -11.57 24.98
CA ASP A 240 7.58 -12.73 24.74
C ASP A 240 9.03 -12.39 25.14
N VAL A 241 9.46 -11.14 24.88
CA VAL A 241 10.78 -10.62 25.22
C VAL A 241 10.66 -9.21 25.80
N VAL A 242 11.46 -8.92 26.82
CA VAL A 242 11.60 -7.56 27.39
C VAL A 242 13.00 -7.05 27.11
N VAL A 243 13.09 -5.84 26.57
CA VAL A 243 14.32 -5.10 26.31
C VAL A 243 14.39 -3.92 27.27
N ALA A 244 15.48 -3.79 28.03
CA ALA A 244 15.65 -2.70 28.98
C ALA A 244 17.12 -2.36 29.19
N LYS A 245 17.47 -1.06 29.09
CA LYS A 245 18.85 -0.58 29.30
C LYS A 245 19.31 -0.64 30.76
N ASP A 246 18.38 -0.69 31.71
CA ASP A 246 18.64 -0.77 33.14
C ASP A 246 18.96 -2.20 33.64
N GLY A 247 18.97 -3.19 32.74
CA GLY A 247 19.23 -4.60 33.05
C GLY A 247 18.01 -5.37 33.57
N SER A 248 16.83 -4.76 33.62
CA SER A 248 15.59 -5.43 34.06
C SER A 248 14.90 -6.28 32.97
N GLY A 249 15.45 -6.28 31.75
CA GLY A 249 14.99 -7.08 30.61
C GLY A 249 15.97 -8.21 30.25
N LYS A 250 15.59 -9.07 29.32
CA LYS A 250 16.48 -10.12 28.79
C LYS A 250 17.62 -9.55 27.95
N TYR A 251 17.35 -8.48 27.22
CA TYR A 251 18.31 -7.78 26.38
C TYR A 251 18.36 -6.28 26.70
N ASP A 252 19.49 -5.65 26.37
CA ASP A 252 19.72 -4.21 26.44
C ASP A 252 19.57 -3.51 25.06
N SER A 253 19.35 -4.29 24.01
CA SER A 253 19.25 -3.86 22.61
C SER A 253 18.06 -4.56 21.93
N VAL A 254 17.33 -3.80 21.13
CA VAL A 254 16.19 -4.28 20.33
C VAL A 254 16.67 -5.24 19.25
N GLY A 255 17.82 -4.96 18.61
CA GLY A 255 18.39 -5.83 17.59
C GLY A 255 18.73 -7.22 18.11
N LYS A 256 19.25 -7.33 19.35
CA LYS A 256 19.50 -8.62 20.00
C LYS A 256 18.22 -9.41 20.26
N ALA A 257 17.13 -8.72 20.61
CA ALA A 257 15.84 -9.36 20.86
C ALA A 257 15.23 -10.03 19.62
N LEU A 258 15.61 -9.59 18.41
CA LEU A 258 15.15 -10.22 17.16
C LEU A 258 15.63 -11.67 17.01
N ALA A 259 16.73 -12.05 17.66
CA ALA A 259 17.27 -13.41 17.58
C ALA A 259 16.38 -14.47 18.28
N ASP A 260 15.48 -14.04 19.17
CA ASP A 260 14.52 -14.94 19.84
C ASP A 260 13.29 -15.25 18.98
N ILE A 261 13.10 -14.55 17.86
CA ILE A 261 11.95 -14.76 17.00
C ILE A 261 12.05 -16.14 16.33
N PRO A 262 11.03 -17.00 16.46
CA PRO A 262 11.04 -18.31 15.80
C PRO A 262 11.13 -18.20 14.27
N ALA A 263 11.87 -19.11 13.64
CA ALA A 263 11.85 -19.23 12.19
C ALA A 263 10.43 -19.56 11.70
N LYS A 264 9.99 -18.92 10.61
CA LYS A 264 8.63 -19.06 10.05
C LYS A 264 7.53 -18.75 11.08
N ASN A 265 7.73 -17.72 11.89
CA ASN A 265 6.80 -17.32 12.93
C ASN A 265 5.40 -17.02 12.39
N THR A 266 4.41 -17.78 12.85
CA THR A 266 2.98 -17.62 12.46
C THR A 266 2.15 -16.92 13.52
N LYS A 267 2.71 -16.64 14.70
CA LYS A 267 1.99 -16.03 15.84
C LYS A 267 2.52 -14.63 16.12
N ARG A 268 1.72 -13.80 16.78
CA ARG A 268 2.16 -12.49 17.28
C ARG A 268 3.34 -12.68 18.24
N PHE A 269 4.49 -12.10 17.93
CA PHE A 269 5.68 -12.08 18.81
C PHE A 269 5.87 -10.67 19.37
N VAL A 270 5.71 -10.52 20.68
CA VAL A 270 5.66 -9.21 21.37
C VAL A 270 6.98 -8.91 22.05
N ILE A 271 7.63 -7.82 21.60
CA ILE A 271 8.84 -7.27 22.21
C ILE A 271 8.44 -6.00 22.96
N LEU A 272 8.48 -6.05 24.30
CA LEU A 272 8.33 -4.88 25.15
C LEU A 272 9.69 -4.19 25.28
N ILE A 273 9.73 -2.90 24.96
CA ILE A 273 10.92 -2.06 25.03
C ILE A 273 10.66 -1.01 26.10
N LYS A 274 11.42 -1.08 27.20
CA LYS A 274 11.28 -0.12 28.30
C LYS A 274 11.75 1.28 27.91
N ALA A 275 11.40 2.26 28.72
CA ALA A 275 11.84 3.64 28.54
C ALA A 275 13.36 3.74 28.38
N GLY A 276 13.79 4.54 27.40
CA GLY A 276 15.17 4.74 27.02
C GLY A 276 15.31 5.16 25.57
N THR A 277 16.45 5.77 25.24
CA THR A 277 16.86 6.07 23.87
C THR A 277 17.82 4.99 23.40
N TYR A 278 17.42 4.20 22.40
CA TYR A 278 18.15 3.08 21.81
C TYR A 278 18.79 3.55 20.50
N ASP A 279 20.07 3.90 20.56
CA ASP A 279 20.87 4.26 19.38
C ASP A 279 21.37 2.99 18.69
N GLU A 280 20.52 2.46 17.81
CA GLU A 280 20.79 1.24 17.04
C GLU A 280 19.94 1.23 15.76
N ARG A 281 20.48 0.59 14.72
CA ARG A 281 19.74 0.35 13.48
C ARG A 281 19.10 -1.03 13.51
N ILE A 282 17.81 -1.09 13.21
CA ILE A 282 17.01 -2.30 13.27
C ILE A 282 16.52 -2.65 11.87
N ASP A 283 16.86 -3.85 11.39
CA ASP A 283 16.29 -4.42 10.17
C ASP A 283 15.54 -5.70 10.51
N ILE A 284 14.22 -5.68 10.31
CA ILE A 284 13.35 -6.85 10.43
C ILE A 284 13.21 -7.42 9.02
N PRO A 285 13.91 -8.52 8.69
CA PRO A 285 13.97 -9.01 7.32
C PRO A 285 12.63 -9.59 6.88
N ARG A 286 12.47 -9.70 5.57
CA ARG A 286 11.29 -10.33 4.94
C ARG A 286 11.22 -11.80 5.38
N GLY A 287 10.05 -12.24 5.84
CA GLY A 287 9.88 -13.59 6.42
C GLY A 287 9.87 -13.63 7.94
N THR A 288 10.28 -12.54 8.58
CA THR A 288 10.11 -12.33 10.02
C THR A 288 8.78 -11.63 10.26
N ASP A 289 7.70 -12.40 10.15
CA ASP A 289 6.33 -11.89 10.17
C ASP A 289 5.74 -11.85 11.60
N ASN A 290 4.66 -11.08 11.77
CA ASN A 290 3.84 -10.95 13.00
C ASN A 290 4.58 -10.37 14.22
N ILE A 291 5.56 -9.50 14.01
CA ILE A 291 6.30 -8.85 15.10
C ILE A 291 5.51 -7.66 15.65
N MET A 292 5.52 -7.48 16.95
CA MET A 292 4.97 -6.30 17.62
C MET A 292 6.01 -5.69 18.56
N LEU A 293 6.34 -4.43 18.31
CA LEU A 293 7.15 -3.61 19.21
C LEU A 293 6.21 -2.75 20.07
N ILE A 294 6.38 -2.80 21.39
CA ILE A 294 5.61 -1.96 22.32
C ILE A 294 6.58 -1.18 23.20
N GLY A 295 6.48 0.14 23.20
CA GLY A 295 7.21 1.00 24.13
C GLY A 295 6.40 1.34 25.39
N GLU A 296 7.03 2.05 26.33
CA GLU A 296 6.35 2.63 27.52
C GLU A 296 5.80 4.05 27.28
N GLY A 297 5.71 4.46 26.01
CA GLY A 297 5.24 5.77 25.57
C GLY A 297 6.18 6.36 24.53
N PRO A 298 5.65 7.03 23.49
CA PRO A 298 6.46 7.47 22.35
C PRO A 298 7.42 8.61 22.69
N THR A 299 7.24 9.32 23.82
CA THR A 299 8.20 10.31 24.32
C THR A 299 9.24 9.72 25.28
N LYS A 300 9.09 8.44 25.66
CA LYS A 300 9.94 7.75 26.65
C LYS A 300 10.79 6.65 26.02
N THR A 301 10.27 5.98 24.99
CA THR A 301 10.93 4.87 24.31
C THR A 301 11.23 5.29 22.88
N ILE A 302 12.51 5.47 22.55
CA ILE A 302 12.94 6.04 21.27
C ILE A 302 13.99 5.11 20.66
N ILE A 303 13.78 4.63 19.44
CA ILE A 303 14.84 4.01 18.63
C ILE A 303 15.37 5.08 17.67
N THR A 304 16.66 5.40 17.78
CA THR A 304 17.29 6.51 17.05
C THR A 304 18.49 6.02 16.24
N GLY A 305 18.83 6.81 15.22
CA GLY A 305 19.99 6.63 14.35
C GLY A 305 20.25 7.92 13.58
N SER A 306 21.33 7.97 12.80
CA SER A 306 21.75 9.21 12.12
C SER A 306 22.34 8.97 10.73
N VAL A 307 21.87 7.94 10.03
CA VAL A 307 22.35 7.63 8.66
C VAL A 307 21.61 8.51 7.66
N SER A 308 22.35 9.07 6.70
CA SER A 308 21.77 9.89 5.64
C SER A 308 22.53 9.76 4.32
N VAL A 309 21.88 10.13 3.22
CA VAL A 309 22.48 10.07 1.88
C VAL A 309 23.69 11.00 1.76
N GLU A 310 23.61 12.21 2.32
CA GLU A 310 24.66 13.22 2.12
C GLU A 310 25.82 13.10 3.11
N LYS A 311 25.53 12.75 4.37
CA LYS A 311 26.52 12.81 5.47
C LYS A 311 27.14 11.47 5.82
N THR A 312 26.60 10.35 5.35
CA THR A 312 27.17 9.01 5.60
C THR A 312 28.00 8.51 4.41
N LEU A 313 29.16 7.89 4.69
CA LEU A 313 30.03 7.27 3.70
C LEU A 313 30.19 5.76 3.97
N PRO A 314 30.22 4.90 2.92
CA PRO A 314 29.91 5.22 1.52
C PRO A 314 28.47 5.71 1.36
N LYS A 315 28.20 6.59 0.38
CA LYS A 315 26.88 7.24 0.22
C LYS A 315 25.78 6.17 0.04
N PRO A 316 24.89 5.97 1.04
CA PRO A 316 23.82 4.99 0.91
C PRO A 316 22.75 5.52 -0.05
N THR A 317 21.93 4.63 -0.60
CA THR A 317 20.64 5.04 -1.17
C THR A 317 19.69 5.43 -0.04
N THR A 318 18.68 6.28 -0.30
CA THR A 318 17.63 6.61 0.69
C THR A 318 17.03 5.37 1.34
N PHE A 319 16.86 4.29 0.57
CA PHE A 319 16.34 3.02 1.08
C PHE A 319 17.14 2.46 2.28
N PHE A 320 18.46 2.66 2.28
CA PHE A 320 19.38 2.18 3.31
C PHE A 320 19.68 3.23 4.39
N THR A 321 19.00 4.38 4.44
CA THR A 321 19.18 5.36 5.52
C THR A 321 18.29 5.11 6.74
N ALA A 322 17.30 4.21 6.62
CA ALA A 322 16.34 3.90 7.68
C ALA A 322 17.00 3.52 9.01
N THR A 323 16.62 4.20 10.10
CA THR A 323 16.93 3.77 11.46
C THR A 323 16.28 2.42 11.74
N VAL A 324 14.98 2.30 11.44
CA VAL A 324 14.25 1.03 11.52
C VAL A 324 13.67 0.68 10.16
N SER A 325 13.84 -0.57 9.73
CA SER A 325 13.18 -1.14 8.56
C SER A 325 12.35 -2.36 8.94
N SER A 326 11.06 -2.31 8.62
CA SER A 326 10.14 -3.42 8.77
C SER A 326 9.75 -4.00 7.41
N ASN A 327 10.25 -5.20 7.11
CA ASN A 327 10.01 -5.88 5.83
C ASN A 327 9.13 -7.14 5.97
N GLY A 328 8.84 -7.57 7.19
CA GLY A 328 7.94 -8.69 7.49
C GLY A 328 6.47 -8.26 7.51
N MET A 329 5.57 -9.20 7.18
CA MET A 329 4.12 -8.95 7.18
C MET A 329 3.56 -8.82 8.59
N GLY A 330 2.50 -8.04 8.75
CA GLY A 330 1.75 -7.95 9.99
C GLY A 330 2.50 -7.22 11.12
N PHE A 331 3.51 -6.41 10.80
CA PHE A 331 4.27 -5.66 11.80
C PHE A 331 3.38 -4.67 12.56
N ILE A 332 3.53 -4.63 13.89
CA ILE A 332 2.84 -3.65 14.74
C ILE A 332 3.87 -2.86 15.54
N ALA A 333 3.69 -1.55 15.64
CA ALA A 333 4.36 -0.75 16.66
C ALA A 333 3.35 0.04 17.48
N LYS A 334 3.56 0.09 18.79
CA LYS A 334 2.71 0.82 19.72
C LYS A 334 3.54 1.58 20.76
N ASP A 335 3.11 2.79 21.11
CA ASP A 335 3.66 3.59 22.21
C ASP A 335 5.20 3.80 22.14
N ILE A 336 5.73 4.03 20.93
CA ILE A 336 7.18 4.12 20.67
C ILE A 336 7.52 5.19 19.62
N ALA A 337 8.72 5.76 19.69
CA ALA A 337 9.25 6.64 18.66
C ALA A 337 10.32 5.97 17.79
N PHE A 338 10.29 6.31 16.50
CA PHE A 338 11.36 6.06 15.53
C PHE A 338 11.96 7.39 15.10
N GLU A 339 13.28 7.53 15.21
CA GLU A 339 13.97 8.79 14.96
C GLU A 339 15.15 8.61 14.01
N ASN A 340 15.32 9.58 13.10
CA ASN A 340 16.61 9.86 12.47
C ASN A 340 17.06 11.28 12.84
N SER A 341 18.14 11.36 13.62
CA SER A 341 18.59 12.58 14.31
C SER A 341 19.63 13.39 13.55
N ILE A 342 19.94 13.03 12.30
CA ILE A 342 21.04 13.62 11.51
C ILE A 342 20.89 15.12 11.19
N GLY A 343 19.69 15.68 11.29
CA GLY A 343 19.42 17.08 10.92
C GLY A 343 19.09 17.31 9.43
N PRO A 344 18.63 18.51 9.05
CA PRO A 344 18.22 18.81 7.68
C PRO A 344 19.40 18.88 6.69
N GLU A 345 20.63 19.09 7.17
CA GLU A 345 21.88 19.00 6.40
C GLU A 345 22.22 17.56 5.98
N GLY A 346 21.55 16.57 6.57
CA GLY A 346 21.66 15.16 6.19
C GLY A 346 21.00 14.86 4.84
N HIS A 347 20.13 15.75 4.35
CA HIS A 347 19.20 15.48 3.25
C HIS A 347 18.36 14.22 3.55
N GLN A 348 18.18 13.29 2.61
CA GLN A 348 17.33 12.12 2.80
C GLN A 348 17.82 11.23 3.96
N ALA A 349 16.99 11.09 4.99
CA ALA A 349 17.32 10.39 6.23
C ALA A 349 16.06 9.79 6.86
N VAL A 350 15.85 8.49 6.62
CA VAL A 350 14.61 7.81 7.00
C VAL A 350 14.65 7.42 8.47
N ALA A 351 13.58 7.72 9.22
CA ALA A 351 13.38 7.24 10.59
C ALA A 351 12.79 5.82 10.60
N LEU A 352 11.71 5.62 9.82
CA LEU A 352 11.12 4.30 9.62
C LEU A 352 10.84 4.04 8.14
N ARG A 353 11.25 2.87 7.65
CA ARG A 353 10.84 2.30 6.37
C ARG A 353 9.95 1.07 6.58
N VAL A 354 8.82 1.01 5.88
CA VAL A 354 7.86 -0.10 5.97
C VAL A 354 7.60 -0.69 4.58
N SER A 355 8.01 -1.95 4.40
CA SER A 355 7.84 -2.71 3.15
C SER A 355 6.99 -3.99 3.34
N GLY A 356 6.60 -4.30 4.58
CA GLY A 356 5.72 -5.42 4.89
C GLY A 356 4.23 -5.06 4.76
N ASP A 357 3.43 -5.97 4.20
CA ASP A 357 1.97 -5.81 4.11
C ASP A 357 1.28 -5.95 5.48
N MET A 358 0.14 -5.27 5.65
CA MET A 358 -0.67 -5.25 6.88
C MET A 358 0.10 -4.73 8.11
N ALA A 359 0.90 -3.67 7.93
CA ALA A 359 1.59 -3.02 9.04
C ALA A 359 0.67 -2.03 9.76
N ALA A 360 0.71 -1.97 11.09
CA ALA A 360 -0.12 -1.05 11.87
C ALA A 360 0.67 -0.32 12.98
N PHE A 361 0.33 0.95 13.20
CA PHE A 361 1.02 1.83 14.13
C PHE A 361 0.01 2.55 15.02
N TYR A 362 0.24 2.53 16.33
CA TYR A 362 -0.66 3.17 17.30
C TYR A 362 0.08 3.99 18.34
N ASN A 363 -0.24 5.29 18.44
CA ASN A 363 0.43 6.20 19.36
C ASN A 363 1.96 6.19 19.19
N CYS A 364 2.41 6.24 17.92
CA CYS A 364 3.82 6.25 17.57
C CYS A 364 4.26 7.66 17.14
N HIS A 365 5.54 7.97 17.38
CA HIS A 365 6.17 9.18 16.86
C HIS A 365 7.20 8.83 15.78
N PHE A 366 7.20 9.58 14.69
CA PHE A 366 8.15 9.45 13.59
C PHE A 366 8.86 10.80 13.45
N ASN A 367 10.13 10.83 13.83
CA ASN A 367 10.88 12.07 13.97
C ASN A 367 12.06 12.13 12.99
N GLY A 368 12.08 13.16 12.16
CA GLY A 368 13.18 13.40 11.24
C GLY A 368 13.11 14.79 10.63
N TYR A 369 13.73 14.92 9.46
CA TYR A 369 13.67 16.11 8.61
C TYR A 369 13.21 15.69 7.22
N GLN A 370 14.13 15.54 6.26
CA GLN A 370 13.80 15.08 4.92
C GLN A 370 13.62 13.55 4.88
N ASP A 371 12.55 13.09 4.22
CA ASP A 371 12.25 11.66 4.01
C ASP A 371 11.99 10.87 5.31
N THR A 372 11.34 11.48 6.32
CA THR A 372 11.18 10.88 7.67
C THR A 372 10.49 9.51 7.68
N LEU A 373 9.30 9.39 7.08
CA LEU A 373 8.52 8.15 7.02
C LEU A 373 8.45 7.64 5.59
N TYR A 374 9.09 6.49 5.36
CA TYR A 374 9.05 5.82 4.07
C TYR A 374 8.02 4.68 4.09
N ALA A 375 6.77 5.03 3.79
CA ALA A 375 5.67 4.10 3.56
C ALA A 375 5.86 3.45 2.18
N HIS A 376 6.82 2.53 2.10
CA HIS A 376 7.43 2.04 0.87
C HIS A 376 6.45 1.23 0.01
N GLU A 377 5.89 0.13 0.53
CA GLU A 377 4.92 -0.72 -0.17
C GLU A 377 3.96 -1.45 0.80
N GLY A 378 2.95 -2.13 0.27
CA GLY A 378 1.97 -2.89 1.05
C GLY A 378 0.87 -2.04 1.69
N ARG A 379 -0.05 -2.68 2.43
CA ARG A 379 -1.10 -2.00 3.18
C ARG A 379 -0.60 -1.58 4.56
N GLN A 380 -0.88 -0.33 4.93
CA GLN A 380 -0.38 0.26 6.17
C GLN A 380 -1.45 1.11 6.86
N PHE A 381 -1.54 1.02 8.18
CA PHE A 381 -2.47 1.82 8.99
C PHE A 381 -1.76 2.55 10.11
N TYR A 382 -1.95 3.86 10.19
CA TYR A 382 -1.36 4.72 11.21
C TYR A 382 -2.50 5.39 11.99
N ARG A 383 -2.54 5.17 13.30
CA ARG A 383 -3.59 5.68 14.18
C ARG A 383 -2.98 6.46 15.34
N ASP A 384 -3.50 7.65 15.60
CA ASP A 384 -3.08 8.52 16.72
C ASP A 384 -1.56 8.77 16.73
N CYS A 385 -0.94 8.86 15.55
CA CYS A 385 0.52 9.01 15.42
C CYS A 385 0.92 10.48 15.20
N VAL A 386 2.17 10.81 15.54
CA VAL A 386 2.79 12.11 15.24
C VAL A 386 3.93 11.89 14.24
N ILE A 387 3.88 12.58 13.11
CA ILE A 387 4.94 12.55 12.09
C ILE A 387 5.49 13.97 11.96
N THR A 388 6.81 14.12 12.13
CA THR A 388 7.48 15.42 12.03
C THR A 388 8.56 15.42 10.95
N GLY A 389 8.67 16.49 10.17
CA GLY A 389 9.71 16.59 9.14
C GLY A 389 9.65 17.85 8.29
N THR A 390 10.40 17.86 7.20
CA THR A 390 10.57 19.03 6.32
C THR A 390 10.21 18.73 4.88
N VAL A 391 11.13 18.15 4.11
CA VAL A 391 10.98 17.84 2.68
C VAL A 391 10.50 16.39 2.54
N ASP A 392 9.40 16.17 1.84
CA ASP A 392 8.87 14.84 1.50
C ASP A 392 8.75 13.88 2.70
N PHE A 393 8.39 14.41 3.87
CA PHE A 393 8.58 13.65 5.10
C PHE A 393 7.62 12.47 5.28
N ILE A 394 6.58 12.36 4.44
CA ILE A 394 5.80 11.14 4.21
C ILE A 394 5.86 10.81 2.72
N PHE A 395 6.54 9.73 2.36
CA PHE A 395 6.75 9.35 0.96
C PHE A 395 6.72 7.84 0.74
N GLY A 396 6.64 7.44 -0.53
CA GLY A 396 6.58 6.02 -0.94
C GLY A 396 5.33 5.66 -1.72
N SER A 397 5.11 4.36 -1.91
CA SER A 397 4.06 3.80 -2.77
C SER A 397 3.20 2.77 -2.05
N ALA A 398 3.13 2.82 -0.72
CA ALA A 398 2.18 2.01 0.03
C ALA A 398 0.73 2.42 -0.24
N ARG A 399 -0.19 1.51 0.10
CA ARG A 399 -1.61 1.78 0.30
C ARG A 399 -1.79 2.08 1.78
N ALA A 400 -1.73 3.35 2.15
CA ALA A 400 -1.63 3.76 3.55
C ALA A 400 -2.78 4.68 3.97
N VAL A 401 -3.35 4.43 5.15
CA VAL A 401 -4.27 5.37 5.81
C VAL A 401 -3.65 5.88 7.10
N PHE A 402 -3.67 7.20 7.25
CA PHE A 402 -3.39 7.93 8.47
C PHE A 402 -4.73 8.41 9.03
N GLN A 403 -5.09 7.94 10.22
CA GLN A 403 -6.34 8.31 10.88
C GLN A 403 -6.07 8.95 12.24
N ASN A 404 -6.57 10.17 12.45
CA ASN A 404 -6.35 10.92 13.68
C ASN A 404 -4.85 11.18 13.98
N CYS A 405 -4.04 11.37 12.94
CA CYS A 405 -2.61 11.65 13.07
C CYS A 405 -2.30 13.15 13.03
N GLN A 406 -1.12 13.53 13.50
CA GLN A 406 -0.58 14.89 13.41
C GLN A 406 0.63 14.92 12.49
N MET A 407 0.60 15.81 11.50
CA MET A 407 1.72 16.07 10.60
C MET A 407 2.27 17.45 10.94
N ILE A 408 3.48 17.48 11.49
CA ILE A 408 4.09 18.70 12.03
C ILE A 408 5.29 19.10 11.15
N VAL A 409 5.14 20.22 10.46
CA VAL A 409 6.19 20.81 9.63
C VAL A 409 7.25 21.44 10.53
N ARG A 410 8.51 21.01 10.38
CA ARG A 410 9.66 21.54 11.12
C ARG A 410 10.38 22.61 10.32
N LYS A 411 11.23 23.39 11.00
CA LYS A 411 12.09 24.38 10.35
C LYS A 411 13.11 23.67 9.43
N PRO A 412 13.11 23.94 8.11
CA PRO A 412 14.07 23.37 7.18
C PRO A 412 15.35 24.23 7.08
N LEU A 413 16.24 23.93 6.13
CA LEU A 413 17.31 24.86 5.75
C LEU A 413 16.72 26.12 5.09
N ASP A 414 17.48 27.22 5.13
CA ASP A 414 17.03 28.54 4.66
C ASP A 414 16.53 28.59 3.21
N ASN A 415 17.01 27.69 2.36
CA ASN A 415 16.71 27.62 0.92
C ASN A 415 15.81 26.43 0.56
N GLN A 416 15.12 25.84 1.53
CA GLN A 416 14.22 24.71 1.33
C GLN A 416 12.78 25.09 1.64
N ASP A 417 11.88 24.62 0.78
CA ASP A 417 10.46 24.54 1.08
C ASP A 417 10.16 23.20 1.76
N CYS A 418 9.11 23.16 2.57
CA CYS A 418 8.60 21.94 3.19
C CYS A 418 7.50 21.32 2.33
N ILE A 419 7.49 19.99 2.25
CA ILE A 419 6.46 19.24 1.56
C ILE A 419 6.07 18.07 2.47
N VAL A 420 4.80 18.03 2.85
CA VAL A 420 4.30 16.98 3.75
C VAL A 420 4.31 15.61 3.06
N ILE A 421 3.84 15.57 1.81
CA ILE A 421 3.54 14.31 1.12
C ILE A 421 4.28 14.25 -0.23
N ALA A 422 4.92 13.11 -0.50
CA ALA A 422 5.49 12.78 -1.80
C ALA A 422 5.12 11.35 -2.23
N GLN A 423 3.87 11.18 -2.64
CA GLN A 423 3.36 9.85 -3.00
C GLN A 423 3.89 9.38 -4.37
N GLY A 424 4.33 8.12 -4.42
CA GLY A 424 5.15 7.53 -5.47
C GLY A 424 4.46 6.57 -6.43
N LYS A 425 3.12 6.58 -6.53
CA LYS A 425 2.38 5.69 -7.42
C LYS A 425 2.74 5.95 -8.89
N LYS A 426 3.21 4.90 -9.55
CA LYS A 426 3.80 4.98 -10.89
C LYS A 426 2.91 4.43 -12.01
N SER A 427 1.81 3.74 -11.66
CA SER A 427 0.87 3.15 -12.63
C SER A 427 -0.57 3.33 -12.18
N ALA A 428 -1.51 3.43 -13.12
CA ALA A 428 -2.93 3.45 -12.81
C ALA A 428 -3.45 2.08 -12.36
N GLU A 429 -2.72 1.01 -12.72
CA GLU A 429 -3.09 -0.39 -12.47
C GLU A 429 -2.81 -0.84 -11.03
N THR A 430 -2.07 -0.06 -10.23
CA THR A 430 -1.91 -0.34 -8.79
C THR A 430 -2.96 0.43 -7.99
N ASN A 431 -3.34 -0.09 -6.82
CA ASN A 431 -4.31 0.54 -5.92
C ASN A 431 -3.63 1.30 -4.78
N ASP A 432 -2.38 1.71 -4.98
CA ASP A 432 -1.58 2.45 -4.01
C ASP A 432 -2.10 3.87 -3.83
N GLY A 433 -1.83 4.47 -2.68
CA GLY A 433 -2.30 5.81 -2.36
C GLY A 433 -2.17 6.12 -0.87
N PHE A 434 -2.09 7.40 -0.54
CA PHE A 434 -2.11 7.85 0.85
C PHE A 434 -3.42 8.56 1.15
N VAL A 435 -4.06 8.15 2.23
CA VAL A 435 -5.29 8.74 2.75
C VAL A 435 -5.01 9.34 4.12
N PHE A 436 -5.36 10.60 4.32
CA PHE A 436 -5.30 11.31 5.59
C PHE A 436 -6.73 11.62 6.01
N GLN A 437 -7.21 10.95 7.06
CA GLN A 437 -8.57 11.08 7.57
C GLN A 437 -8.55 11.62 9.00
N ASN A 438 -9.20 12.76 9.25
CA ASN A 438 -9.21 13.38 10.58
C ASN A 438 -7.82 13.64 11.15
N CYS A 439 -6.89 13.99 10.27
CA CYS A 439 -5.56 14.37 10.69
C CYS A 439 -5.46 15.89 10.92
N THR A 440 -4.38 16.32 11.57
CA THR A 440 -4.05 17.74 11.75
C THR A 440 -2.72 18.06 11.06
N PHE A 441 -2.73 19.03 10.15
CA PHE A 441 -1.53 19.57 9.51
C PHE A 441 -1.17 20.89 10.19
N SER A 442 -0.02 20.94 10.85
CA SER A 442 0.42 22.08 11.67
C SER A 442 1.92 22.34 11.53
N GLY A 443 2.39 23.43 12.13
CA GLY A 443 3.80 23.82 12.14
C GLY A 443 4.40 23.73 13.54
N ASP A 444 5.63 23.25 13.62
CA ASP A 444 6.43 23.29 14.84
C ASP A 444 6.69 24.74 15.27
N LYS A 445 6.87 24.97 16.58
CA LYS A 445 7.13 26.29 17.16
C LYS A 445 8.29 27.04 16.47
N ASP A 446 9.30 26.33 15.99
CA ASP A 446 10.49 26.94 15.38
C ASP A 446 10.29 27.18 13.87
N TYR A 447 9.29 26.53 13.27
CA TYR A 447 8.88 26.73 11.87
C TYR A 447 7.95 27.94 11.72
N LEU A 448 6.99 28.13 12.64
CA LEU A 448 5.97 29.18 12.52
C LEU A 448 6.53 30.59 12.24
N PRO A 449 7.65 31.04 12.86
CA PRO A 449 8.22 32.35 12.58
C PRO A 449 8.86 32.49 11.19
N VAL A 450 9.14 31.38 10.50
CA VAL A 450 9.81 31.37 9.20
C VAL A 450 8.93 30.86 8.06
N LYS A 451 7.66 30.52 8.32
CA LYS A 451 6.72 29.91 7.35
C LYS A 451 6.52 30.71 6.06
N ASP A 452 6.68 32.03 6.12
CA ASP A 452 6.53 32.90 4.95
C ASP A 452 7.77 32.87 4.03
N LYS A 453 8.95 32.60 4.62
CA LYS A 453 10.21 32.41 3.89
C LYS A 453 10.35 30.97 3.40
N ASN A 454 10.15 30.02 4.31
CA ASN A 454 10.22 28.58 4.07
C ASN A 454 8.80 28.07 3.86
N LYS A 455 8.35 28.06 2.61
CA LYS A 455 6.95 27.74 2.29
C LYS A 455 6.67 26.27 2.57
N SER A 456 5.42 25.93 2.88
CA SER A 456 4.98 24.53 2.98
C SER A 456 3.82 24.21 2.05
N TYR A 457 3.83 22.98 1.53
CA TYR A 457 2.83 22.42 0.63
C TYR A 457 2.32 21.08 1.15
N LEU A 458 1.06 20.76 0.83
CA LEU A 458 0.46 19.46 1.18
C LEU A 458 1.18 18.33 0.46
N ASN A 459 1.35 18.46 -0.85
CA ASN A 459 1.86 17.37 -1.67
C ASN A 459 2.66 17.86 -2.88
N ARG A 460 3.72 17.12 -3.22
CA ARG A 460 4.35 17.14 -4.54
C ARG A 460 4.35 15.74 -5.13
N PRO A 461 3.84 15.54 -6.36
CA PRO A 461 3.70 14.18 -6.89
C PRO A 461 5.04 13.59 -7.27
N TRP A 462 5.56 12.66 -6.47
CA TRP A 462 6.84 12.02 -6.75
C TRP A 462 6.81 11.24 -8.07
N ARG A 463 5.66 10.66 -8.40
CA ARG A 463 5.44 9.90 -9.63
C ARG A 463 4.13 10.29 -10.34
N ALA A 464 4.00 9.80 -11.57
CA ALA A 464 2.98 10.25 -12.52
C ALA A 464 1.54 9.98 -12.04
N PHE A 465 1.29 8.89 -11.33
CA PHE A 465 -0.04 8.50 -10.87
C PHE A 465 -0.19 8.69 -9.35
N ALA A 466 0.61 9.60 -8.77
CA ALA A 466 0.57 9.90 -7.35
C ALA A 466 -0.89 10.11 -6.89
N THR A 467 -1.29 9.40 -5.84
CA THR A 467 -2.67 9.38 -5.34
C THR A 467 -2.68 9.80 -3.87
N VAL A 468 -3.32 10.93 -3.58
CA VAL A 468 -3.38 11.52 -2.23
C VAL A 468 -4.79 12.02 -1.93
N ILE A 469 -5.36 11.56 -0.82
CA ILE A 469 -6.68 11.96 -0.36
C ILE A 469 -6.51 12.57 1.02
N ILE A 470 -6.92 13.83 1.19
CA ILE A 470 -6.93 14.52 2.48
C ILE A 470 -8.39 14.86 2.77
N MET A 471 -8.97 14.13 3.71
CA MET A 471 -10.39 14.25 4.01
C MET A 471 -10.63 14.42 5.49
N GLN A 472 -11.70 15.15 5.80
CA GLN A 472 -12.13 15.43 7.15
C GLN A 472 -10.94 15.83 8.02
N SER A 473 -9.99 16.64 7.54
CA SER A 473 -8.76 16.99 8.28
C SER A 473 -8.70 18.48 8.64
N GLN A 474 -8.03 18.81 9.74
CA GLN A 474 -7.69 20.18 10.13
C GLN A 474 -6.39 20.60 9.44
N ILE A 475 -6.40 21.74 8.75
CA ILE A 475 -5.25 22.30 8.06
C ILE A 475 -5.03 23.72 8.59
N ASP A 476 -3.96 23.90 9.37
CA ASP A 476 -3.59 25.20 9.93
C ASP A 476 -3.00 26.13 8.86
N ASP A 477 -2.80 27.40 9.23
CA ASP A 477 -2.27 28.46 8.36
C ASP A 477 -0.75 28.30 8.16
N ILE A 478 -0.36 27.18 7.58
CA ILE A 478 1.04 26.83 7.26
C ILE A 478 1.20 26.40 5.81
N ILE A 479 0.11 26.09 5.12
CA ILE A 479 0.09 25.60 3.74
C ILE A 479 -0.14 26.77 2.79
N GLN A 480 0.70 26.88 1.75
CA GLN A 480 0.51 27.90 0.71
C GLN A 480 -0.85 27.75 0.01
N PRO A 481 -1.48 28.83 -0.46
CA PRO A 481 -2.79 28.78 -1.11
C PRO A 481 -2.85 27.79 -2.29
N GLU A 482 -1.76 27.65 -3.05
CA GLU A 482 -1.66 26.69 -4.16
C GLU A 482 -1.81 25.24 -3.70
N GLY A 483 -1.48 24.93 -2.44
CA GLY A 483 -1.55 23.62 -1.79
C GLY A 483 -0.56 22.57 -2.30
N TYR A 484 -0.23 22.65 -3.59
CA TYR A 484 0.56 21.66 -4.32
C TYR A 484 1.69 22.32 -5.12
N ILE A 485 2.82 21.63 -5.24
CA ILE A 485 3.98 22.09 -6.01
C ILE A 485 4.45 21.01 -7.00
N PRO A 486 4.83 21.34 -8.25
CA PRO A 486 5.26 20.32 -9.20
C PRO A 486 6.59 19.67 -8.78
N MET A 487 6.74 18.38 -9.08
CA MET A 487 8.03 17.73 -9.08
C MET A 487 8.57 17.63 -10.50
N GLN A 488 9.81 18.04 -10.71
CA GLN A 488 10.45 17.99 -12.02
C GLN A 488 10.45 16.56 -12.57
N GLY A 489 10.03 16.38 -13.82
CA GLY A 489 10.02 15.08 -14.49
C GLY A 489 8.89 14.12 -14.08
N ALA A 490 8.10 14.45 -13.05
CA ALA A 490 6.89 13.71 -12.69
C ALA A 490 5.68 14.37 -13.35
N ASN A 491 5.05 13.71 -14.33
CA ASN A 491 3.85 14.21 -15.01
C ASN A 491 2.57 14.17 -14.11
N GLY A 492 2.73 14.19 -12.78
CA GLY A 492 1.66 14.01 -11.80
C GLY A 492 0.63 15.14 -11.77
N MET A 493 0.95 16.31 -12.30
CA MET A 493 -0.03 17.39 -12.51
C MET A 493 -1.14 17.00 -13.51
N LYS A 494 -0.86 16.06 -14.43
CA LYS A 494 -1.84 15.62 -15.43
C LYS A 494 -2.51 14.30 -15.06
N THR A 495 -1.73 13.36 -14.52
CA THR A 495 -2.15 11.96 -14.35
C THR A 495 -2.29 11.52 -12.90
N GLY A 496 -1.94 12.37 -11.93
CA GLY A 496 -2.16 12.09 -10.51
C GLY A 496 -3.65 12.15 -10.13
N TYR A 497 -3.93 11.87 -8.87
CA TYR A 497 -5.28 11.93 -8.30
C TYR A 497 -5.22 12.52 -6.90
N PHE A 498 -5.58 13.80 -6.75
CA PHE A 498 -5.52 14.54 -5.49
C PHE A 498 -6.91 15.02 -5.11
N VAL A 499 -7.31 14.74 -3.86
CA VAL A 499 -8.64 15.09 -3.35
C VAL A 499 -8.51 15.76 -1.99
N GLU A 500 -9.20 16.88 -1.83
CA GLU A 500 -9.48 17.51 -0.54
C GLU A 500 -11.00 17.45 -0.29
N PHE A 501 -11.45 16.85 0.83
CA PHE A 501 -12.88 16.67 1.09
C PHE A 501 -13.25 16.97 2.55
N GLY A 502 -14.10 17.98 2.79
CA GLY A 502 -14.57 18.30 4.14
C GLY A 502 -13.45 18.67 5.12
N ASN A 503 -12.38 19.28 4.63
CA ASN A 503 -11.28 19.79 5.47
C ASN A 503 -11.70 21.12 6.14
N ARG A 504 -11.07 21.42 7.27
CA ARG A 504 -11.34 22.60 8.11
C ARG A 504 -10.04 23.33 8.43
N GLY A 505 -10.17 24.54 8.96
CA GLY A 505 -9.03 25.37 9.36
C GLY A 505 -8.63 26.39 8.30
N PRO A 506 -7.79 27.37 8.67
CA PRO A 506 -7.44 28.48 7.77
C PRO A 506 -6.67 28.04 6.51
N GLY A 507 -5.94 26.93 6.56
CA GLY A 507 -5.22 26.39 5.40
C GLY A 507 -6.08 25.54 4.45
N SER A 508 -7.37 25.31 4.77
CA SER A 508 -8.24 24.44 3.98
C SER A 508 -9.00 25.15 2.85
N ASN A 509 -8.83 26.47 2.67
CA ASN A 509 -9.46 27.17 1.54
C ASN A 509 -8.89 26.68 0.20
N THR A 510 -9.77 26.18 -0.69
CA THR A 510 -9.39 25.61 -1.98
C THR A 510 -9.48 26.58 -3.17
N GLU A 511 -9.95 27.82 -2.97
CA GLU A 511 -10.18 28.81 -4.05
C GLU A 511 -8.93 29.11 -4.88
N ASN A 512 -7.75 29.08 -4.26
CA ASN A 512 -6.47 29.41 -4.89
C ASN A 512 -5.56 28.19 -5.09
N ARG A 513 -6.09 26.97 -4.95
CA ARG A 513 -5.33 25.76 -5.25
C ARG A 513 -4.85 25.77 -6.70
N ALA A 514 -3.74 25.09 -6.94
CA ALA A 514 -3.24 24.86 -8.28
C ALA A 514 -4.35 24.29 -9.19
N ARG A 515 -4.43 24.75 -10.44
CA ARG A 515 -5.48 24.35 -11.41
C ARG A 515 -5.02 23.15 -12.25
N TRP A 516 -4.62 22.07 -11.58
CA TRP A 516 -4.14 20.87 -12.24
C TRP A 516 -5.29 19.91 -12.58
N PRO A 517 -5.29 19.27 -13.76
CA PRO A 517 -6.26 18.21 -14.08
C PRO A 517 -6.29 17.06 -13.09
N SER A 518 -5.21 16.83 -12.33
CA SER A 518 -5.13 15.78 -11.31
C SER A 518 -5.80 16.13 -9.98
N ILE A 519 -6.12 17.41 -9.73
CA ILE A 519 -6.86 17.83 -8.53
C ILE A 519 -8.34 17.66 -8.81
N GLN A 520 -8.96 16.68 -8.14
CA GLN A 520 -10.34 16.30 -8.36
C GLN A 520 -11.26 16.91 -7.29
N GLN A 521 -12.48 17.20 -7.70
CA GLN A 521 -13.60 17.45 -6.81
C GLN A 521 -14.54 16.25 -6.94
N ILE A 522 -14.81 15.59 -5.83
CA ILE A 522 -15.63 14.37 -5.80
C ILE A 522 -16.73 14.48 -4.76
N ASP A 523 -17.78 13.68 -4.94
CA ASP A 523 -18.93 13.67 -4.04
C ASP A 523 -18.75 12.74 -2.83
N SER A 524 -19.77 12.72 -1.96
CA SER A 524 -19.78 11.90 -0.75
C SER A 524 -19.86 10.39 -1.02
N VAL A 525 -20.26 9.96 -2.22
CA VAL A 525 -20.32 8.53 -2.59
C VAL A 525 -18.93 8.07 -3.01
N GLU A 526 -18.25 8.86 -3.83
CA GLU A 526 -16.90 8.54 -4.30
C GLU A 526 -15.88 8.60 -3.17
N ILE A 527 -15.94 9.60 -2.29
CA ILE A 527 -14.96 9.74 -1.20
C ILE A 527 -14.97 8.55 -0.23
N LYS A 528 -16.13 7.90 -0.03
CA LYS A 528 -16.26 6.74 0.86
C LYS A 528 -15.39 5.57 0.44
N LYS A 529 -15.05 5.45 -0.85
CA LYS A 529 -14.14 4.41 -1.36
C LYS A 529 -12.72 4.53 -0.79
N TYR A 530 -12.37 5.69 -0.25
CA TYR A 530 -11.06 5.97 0.35
C TYR A 530 -11.06 5.83 1.89
N THR A 531 -12.19 5.51 2.52
CA THR A 531 -12.24 5.21 3.96
C THR A 531 -11.55 3.87 4.29
N PRO A 532 -11.10 3.61 5.53
CA PRO A 532 -10.30 2.43 5.83
C PRO A 532 -10.95 1.09 5.45
N GLY A 533 -12.29 0.99 5.53
CA GLY A 533 -13.04 -0.21 5.17
C GLY A 533 -12.79 -0.60 3.71
N PRO A 534 -13.23 0.20 2.73
CA PRO A 534 -12.99 -0.10 1.32
C PRO A 534 -11.52 0.06 0.90
N PHE A 535 -10.79 1.02 1.48
CA PHE A 535 -9.43 1.36 1.04
C PHE A 535 -8.33 0.53 1.70
N LEU A 536 -8.56 -0.19 2.78
CA LEU A 536 -7.56 -1.11 3.34
C LEU A 536 -8.13 -2.51 3.59
N GLU A 537 -9.39 -2.74 3.25
CA GLU A 537 -10.14 -3.90 3.73
C GLU A 537 -10.00 -3.99 5.27
N SER A 538 -10.10 -2.84 5.97
CA SER A 538 -9.62 -2.70 7.36
C SER A 538 -10.19 -3.74 8.30
N GLU A 539 -11.45 -4.12 8.10
CA GLU A 539 -12.18 -5.08 8.93
C GLU A 539 -11.58 -6.51 8.86
N THR A 540 -10.82 -6.82 7.81
CA THR A 540 -10.23 -8.15 7.61
C THR A 540 -8.95 -8.39 8.41
N TRP A 541 -8.24 -7.34 8.82
CA TRP A 541 -6.92 -7.49 9.45
C TRP A 541 -6.67 -6.55 10.63
N ILE A 542 -7.21 -5.33 10.62
CA ILE A 542 -6.96 -4.35 11.70
C ILE A 542 -7.53 -4.79 13.05
N PRO A 543 -8.74 -5.39 13.16
CA PRO A 543 -9.25 -5.85 14.46
C PRO A 543 -8.30 -6.80 15.20
N SER A 544 -7.56 -7.65 14.46
CA SER A 544 -6.58 -8.59 15.05
C SER A 544 -5.38 -7.91 15.71
N THR A 545 -5.16 -6.63 15.41
CA THR A 545 -4.07 -5.82 15.96
C THR A 545 -4.43 -5.21 17.33
N GLY A 546 -5.73 -5.15 17.67
CA GLY A 546 -6.23 -4.41 18.83
C GLY A 546 -6.18 -2.88 18.70
N ILE A 547 -5.81 -2.35 17.53
CA ILE A 547 -5.75 -0.90 17.26
C ILE A 547 -7.14 -0.40 16.86
N PRO A 548 -7.63 0.71 17.44
CA PRO A 548 -8.92 1.27 17.04
C PRO A 548 -8.89 1.79 15.61
N CYS A 549 -9.94 1.51 14.85
CA CYS A 549 -10.12 1.97 13.48
C CYS A 549 -11.57 2.35 13.26
N ILE A 550 -11.81 3.53 12.69
CA ILE A 550 -13.13 3.93 12.20
C ILE A 550 -13.16 3.56 10.71
N PRO A 551 -13.91 2.55 10.27
CA PRO A 551 -13.80 2.03 8.91
C PRO A 551 -14.46 2.91 7.82
N ASP A 552 -15.30 3.87 8.21
CA ASP A 552 -16.02 4.76 7.29
C ASP A 552 -15.69 6.24 7.58
N MET A 553 -16.41 7.17 6.95
CA MET A 553 -16.42 8.59 7.27
C MET A 553 -16.74 8.81 8.75
N ILE A 554 -16.07 9.77 9.37
CA ILE A 554 -16.27 10.07 10.79
C ILE A 554 -17.49 10.99 10.94
N PRO A 555 -18.55 10.58 11.63
CA PRO A 555 -19.75 11.40 11.79
C PRO A 555 -19.51 12.60 12.71
N GLY A 556 -20.15 13.73 12.42
CA GLY A 556 -20.20 14.90 13.33
C GLY A 556 -18.90 15.70 13.46
N LEU A 557 -17.95 15.52 12.54
CA LEU A 557 -16.76 16.37 12.37
C LEU A 557 -17.02 17.61 11.52
#